data_AF-A0A927LJ28-F1
#
_entry.id   AF-A0A927LJ28-F1
#
_cell.length_a   1.000
_cell.length_b   1.000
_cell.length_c   1.000
_cell.angle_alpha   90.00
_cell.angle_beta   90.00
_cell.angle_gamma   90.00
#
_symmetry.space_group_name_H-M   'P 1'
#
loop_
_entity.id
_entity.type
_entity.pdbx_description
1 polymer ?
#
loop_
_entity_poly.entity_id
_entity_poly.type
_entity_poly.pdbx_seq_one_letter_code
_entity_poly.pdbx_strand_id
1 'polypeptide(L)' 'MFKIGQNVRQEFGVQIMVIIGFEPELIENVITQWIDNLGTVITGKFSESQLILSESNTVQKP' A
#
# COMPACT_ATOMS: atom_id res chain seq x y z
N MET A 1 8.64 -8.45 2.77
CA MET A 1 8.30 -8.36 1.34
C MET A 1 6.80 -8.32 1.19
N PHE A 2 6.32 -7.24 0.59
CA PHE A 2 4.91 -7.03 0.31
C PHE A 2 4.36 -7.98 -0.76
N LYS A 3 3.02 -8.07 -0.85
CA LYS A 3 2.28 -8.86 -1.84
C LYS A 3 1.14 -8.04 -2.44
N ILE A 4 0.82 -8.32 -3.70
CA ILE A 4 -0.37 -7.76 -4.36
C ILE A 4 -1.63 -8.13 -3.56
N GLY A 5 -2.54 -7.18 -3.41
CA GLY A 5 -3.76 -7.28 -2.61
C GLY A 5 -3.57 -6.97 -1.13
N GLN A 6 -2.35 -6.68 -0.66
CA GLN A 6 -2.13 -6.27 0.73
C GLN A 6 -2.49 -4.80 0.93
N ASN A 7 -3.11 -4.53 2.07
CA ASN A 7 -3.36 -3.18 2.55
C ASN A 7 -2.10 -2.62 3.22
N VAL A 8 -1.67 -1.47 2.73
CA VAL A 8 -0.50 -0.74 3.20
C VAL A 8 -0.87 0.72 3.44
N ARG A 9 -0.04 1.41 4.20
CA ARG A 9 -0.10 2.85 4.39
C ARG A 9 1.31 3.40 4.48
N GLN A 10 1.48 4.69 4.29
CA GLN A 10 2.75 5.34 4.63
C GLN A 10 2.87 5.48 6.16
N GLU A 11 4.10 5.55 6.68
CA GLU A 11 4.36 5.67 8.13
C GLU A 11 3.62 6.85 8.78
N PHE A 12 3.53 7.98 8.07
CA PHE A 12 2.81 9.19 8.52
C PHE A 12 1.46 9.38 7.81
N GLY A 13 1.04 8.42 6.99
CA GLY A 13 -0.17 8.49 6.19
C GLY A 13 -1.38 7.85 6.89
N VAL A 14 -2.51 8.55 6.88
CA VAL A 14 -3.80 8.00 7.35
C VAL A 14 -4.52 7.17 6.28
N GLN A 15 -4.06 7.25 5.03
CA GLN A 15 -4.71 6.61 3.90
C GLN A 15 -4.27 5.16 3.74
N ILE A 16 -5.25 4.26 3.70
CA ILE A 16 -5.03 2.85 3.39
C ILE A 16 -5.05 2.68 1.88
N MET A 17 -4.01 2.06 1.37
CA MET A 17 -3.81 1.78 -0.05
C MET A 17 -3.65 0.28 -0.24
N VAL A 18 -4.05 -0.22 -1.41
CA VAL A 18 -3.92 -1.63 -1.79
C VAL A 18 -2.75 -1.75 -2.75
N ILE A 19 -1.85 -2.71 -2.53
CA ILE A 19 -0.79 -2.99 -3.50
C ILE A 19 -1.39 -3.66 -4.73
N ILE A 20 -1.18 -3.07 -5.90
CA ILE A 20 -1.69 -3.59 -7.17
C ILE A 20 -0.57 -4.12 -8.08
N GLY A 21 0.70 -3.85 -7.76
CA GLY A 21 1.81 -4.32 -8.57
C GLY A 21 3.17 -3.89 -8.05
N PHE A 22 4.21 -4.33 -8.76
CA PHE A 22 5.60 -3.98 -8.47
C PHE A 22 6.35 -3.67 -9.76
N GLU A 23 7.21 -2.66 -9.74
CA GLU A 23 8.09 -2.28 -10.85
C GLU A 23 9.55 -2.49 -10.44
N PRO A 24 10.16 -3.64 -10.75
CA PRO A 24 11.50 -3.98 -10.28
C PRO A 24 12.63 -3.14 -10.91
N GLU A 25 12.33 -2.40 -11.97
CA GLU A 25 13.31 -1.55 -12.67
C GLU A 25 13.39 -0.12 -12.13
N LEU A 26 12.51 0.26 -11.19
CA LEU A 26 12.42 1.63 -10.66
C LEU A 26 12.76 1.68 -9.17
N ILE A 27 13.26 2.84 -8.74
CA ILE A 27 13.51 3.16 -7.32
C ILE A 27 12.18 3.10 -6.51
N GLU A 28 11.07 3.46 -7.16
CA GLU A 28 9.72 3.24 -6.69
C GLU A 28 9.24 1.88 -7.18
N ASN A 29 9.31 0.88 -6.30
CA ASN A 29 9.11 -0.51 -6.69
C ASN A 29 7.73 -1.06 -6.35
N VAL A 30 6.89 -0.34 -5.60
CA VAL A 30 5.55 -0.78 -5.18
C VAL A 30 4.48 0.16 -5.75
N ILE A 31 3.56 -0.39 -6.52
CA ILE A 31 2.40 0.33 -7.04
C ILE A 31 1.22 0.07 -6.10
N THR A 32 0.63 1.14 -5.59
CA THR A 32 -0.54 1.09 -4.72
C THR A 32 -1.71 1.86 -5.31
N GLN A 33 -2.92 1.55 -4.87
CA GLN A 33 -4.15 2.20 -5.30
C GLN A 33 -5.09 2.44 -4.12
N TRP A 34 -5.79 3.57 -4.14
CA TRP A 34 -6.79 3.91 -3.13
C TRP A 34 -7.90 4.75 -3.75
N ILE A 35 -9.00 4.88 -3.01
CA ILE A 35 -10.10 5.78 -3.36
C ILE A 35 -9.95 7.04 -2.52
N ASP A 36 -9.95 8.20 -3.17
CA ASP A 36 -9.92 9.48 -2.47
C ASP A 36 -11.32 9.86 -1.92
N ASN A 37 -11.40 11.00 -1.25
CA ASN A 37 -12.65 11.49 -0.66
C ASN A 37 -13.73 11.87 -1.70
N LEU A 38 -13.36 11.95 -2.98
CA LEU A 38 -14.25 12.28 -4.08
C LEU A 38 -14.74 11.03 -4.82
N GLY A 39 -14.32 9.83 -4.39
CA GLY A 39 -14.64 8.58 -5.08
C GLY A 39 -13.75 8.30 -6.30
N THR A 40 -12.66 9.05 -6.46
CA THR A 40 -11.71 8.86 -7.56
C THR A 40 -10.69 7.80 -7.19
N VAL A 41 -10.43 6.89 -8.11
CA VAL A 41 -9.38 5.88 -7.95
C VAL A 41 -8.03 6.51 -8.27
N ILE A 42 -7.17 6.64 -7.25
CA ILE A 42 -5.83 7.20 -7.36
C ILE A 42 -4.81 6.07 -7.27
N THR A 43 -3.80 6.13 -8.13
CA THR A 43 -2.66 5.21 -8.13
C THR A 43 -1.42 5.97 -7.69
N GLY A 44 -0.66 5.38 -6.76
CA GLY A 44 0.62 5.92 -6.29
C GLY A 44 1.72 4.90 -6.45
N LYS A 45 2.95 5.39 -6.62
CA LYS A 45 4.16 4.57 -6.67
C LYS A 45 5.02 4.96 -5.48
N PHE A 46 5.47 3.97 -4.74
CA PHE A 46 6.24 4.17 -3.52
C PHE A 46 7.37 3.16 -3.45
N SER A 47 8.46 3.55 -2.80
CA SER A 47 9.47 2.59 -2.38
C SER A 47 8.95 1.73 -1.23
N GLU A 48 9.32 0.45 -1.20
CA GLU A 48 8.96 -0.49 -0.13
C GLU A 48 9.30 0.04 1.28
N SER A 49 10.38 0.82 1.42
CA SER A 49 10.79 1.43 2.70
C SER A 49 9.85 2.52 3.23
N GLN A 50 9.00 3.09 2.37
CA GLN A 50 8.04 4.15 2.76
C GLN A 50 6.69 3.57 3.21
N LEU A 51 6.46 2.28 2.95
CA LEU A 51 5.20 1.61 3.21
C LEU A 51 5.30 0.73 4.45
N ILE A 52 4.22 0.70 5.21
CA ILE A 52 4.01 -0.22 6.33
C ILE A 52 2.70 -0.97 6.11
N LEU A 53 2.60 -2.19 6.65
CA LEU A 53 1.34 -2.93 6.61
C LEU A 53 0.27 -2.15 7.39
N SER A 54 -0.90 -1.98 6.78
CA SER A 54 -2.06 -1.43 7.48
C SER A 54 -2.74 -2.59 8.20
N GLU A 55 -2.83 -2.54 9.52
CA GLU A 55 -3.50 -3.58 10.31
C GLU A 55 -5.00 -3.58 10.02
N SER A 56 -5.39 -4.39 9.04
CA SER A 56 -6.76 -4.82 8.84
C SER A 56 -6.69 -6.33 8.61
N ASN A 57 -6.84 -7.07 9.71
CA ASN A 57 -6.75 -8.52 9.90
C ASN A 57 -5.36 -9.17 9.84
N THR A 58 -4.62 -9.10 10.95
CA THR A 58 -4.07 -10.35 11.52
C THR A 58 -4.73 -10.59 12.87
N VAL A 59 -5.62 -11.58 12.90
CA VAL A 59 -6.04 -12.22 14.14
C VAL A 59 -4.78 -12.83 14.76
N GLN A 60 -4.13 -12.10 15.68
CA GLN A 60 -3.20 -12.71 16.60
C GLN A 60 -4.02 -13.42 17.68
N LYS A 61 -4.33 -14.69 17.42
CA LYS A 61 -4.90 -15.60 18.42
C LYS A 61 -3.79 -16.49 18.96
N PRO A 62 -3.45 -16.39 20.25
CA PRO A 62 -3.20 -17.55 21.09
C PRO A 62 -4.53 -18.08 21.67
#